data_AF-A0A6N7NMC0-F1
#
_entry.id   AF-A0A6N7NMC0-F1
#
_cell.length_a   1.000
_cell.length_b   1.000
_cell.length_c   1.000
_cell.angle_alpha   90.00
_cell.angle_beta   90.00
_cell.angle_gamma   90.00
#
_symmetry.space_group_name_H-M   'P 1'
#
loop_
_entity.id
_entity.type
_entity.pdbx_description
1 polymer ?
#
loop_
_entity_poly.entity_id
_entity_poly.type
_entity_poly.pdbx_seq_one_letter_code
_entity_poly.pdbx_strand_id
1 'polypeptide(L)'
;MYQLTEDADVIRCVETGAFIPRGHYLWPTEWLDQNTPLPASAPGLGFELHTPAHYRYIRDQAFAWMRAEAVERGYDGIESCASYYNSSVARYRAEARAMVAWRDSVNQSLEQLVLAPPDGIETWEQVRALLPQPEAFAWPEKAGLPLDGLAPQPVT
;
A
#
# COMPACT_ATOMS: atom_id res chain seq x y z
N MET A 1 21.97 22.08 6.32
CA MET A 1 20.56 22.46 6.01
C MET A 1 19.61 21.60 6.84
N TYR A 2 18.48 22.14 7.32
CA TYR A 2 17.54 21.42 8.20
C TYR A 2 16.13 21.34 7.62
N GLN A 3 15.39 20.30 8.00
CA GLN A 3 14.02 20.01 7.58
C GLN A 3 13.15 19.74 8.81
N LEU A 4 11.92 20.25 8.82
CA LEU A 4 10.92 19.91 9.86
C LEU A 4 10.52 18.43 9.77
N THR A 5 9.97 17.90 10.85
CA THR A 5 9.34 16.58 10.85
C THR A 5 7.86 16.70 11.23
N GLU A 6 7.15 15.59 11.34
CA GLU A 6 5.77 15.56 11.86
C GLU A 6 5.71 15.96 13.34
N ASP A 7 6.83 15.81 14.07
CA ASP A 7 6.99 16.28 15.43
C ASP A 7 7.68 17.66 15.43
N ALA A 8 7.02 18.66 16.02
CA ALA A 8 7.55 20.03 16.14
C ALA A 8 8.80 20.12 17.03
N ASP A 9 9.07 19.09 17.83
CA ASP A 9 10.23 18.98 18.70
C ASP A 9 11.34 18.11 18.09
N VAL A 10 11.23 17.69 16.83
CA VAL A 10 12.27 16.96 16.11
C VAL A 10 12.52 17.60 14.75
N ILE A 11 13.80 17.83 14.43
CA ILE A 11 14.23 18.28 13.10
C ILE A 11 15.19 17.27 12.48
N ARG A 12 15.27 17.24 11.16
CA ARG A 12 16.23 16.43 10.41
C ARG A 12 17.35 17.30 9.85
N CYS A 13 18.60 16.92 10.10
CA CYS A 13 19.76 17.46 9.38
C CYS A 13 19.83 16.79 7.99
N VAL A 14 19.69 17.59 6.93
CA VAL A 14 19.66 17.09 5.54
C VAL A 14 21.01 16.53 5.12
N GLU A 15 22.11 17.12 5.61
CA GLU A 15 23.48 16.74 5.23
C GLU A 15 23.91 15.40 5.82
N THR A 16 23.49 15.10 7.06
CA THR A 16 23.91 13.90 7.79
C THR A 16 22.80 12.87 7.93
N GLY A 17 21.56 13.23 7.63
CA GLY A 17 20.37 12.40 7.85
C GLY A 17 19.95 12.26 9.33
N ALA A 18 20.63 12.94 10.26
CA ALA A 18 20.35 12.79 11.69
C ALA A 18 19.03 13.45 12.12
N PHE A 19 18.27 12.77 12.97
CA PHE A 19 17.10 13.32 13.67
C PHE A 19 17.54 13.91 15.01
N ILE A 20 17.23 15.17 15.24
CA ILE A 20 17.73 15.96 16.35
C ILE A 20 16.53 16.44 17.16
N PRO A 21 16.33 15.93 18.39
CA PRO A 21 15.25 16.38 19.26
C PRO A 21 15.57 17.73 19.92
N ARG A 22 14.53 18.47 20.30
CA ARG A 22 14.65 19.78 20.96
C ARG A 22 15.42 19.64 22.27
N GLY A 23 16.39 20.53 22.47
CA GLY A 23 17.29 20.50 23.64
C GLY A 23 18.52 19.60 23.48
N HIS A 24 18.66 18.85 22.38
CA HIS A 24 19.89 18.14 22.06
C HIS A 24 21.03 19.12 21.72
N TYR A 25 22.28 18.76 22.01
CA TYR A 25 23.45 19.65 21.76
C TYR A 25 23.68 19.96 20.27
N LEU A 26 23.13 19.14 19.37
CA LEU A 26 23.13 19.39 17.91
C LEU A 26 21.94 20.23 17.44
N TRP A 27 21.05 20.66 18.35
CA TRP A 27 19.92 21.51 17.98
C TRP A 27 20.43 22.86 17.44
N PRO A 28 20.07 23.23 16.21
CA PRO A 28 20.74 24.30 15.48
C PRO A 28 20.08 25.66 15.77
N THR A 29 20.06 26.07 17.04
CA THR A 29 19.42 27.32 17.48
C THR A 29 19.86 28.53 16.66
N GLU A 30 21.17 28.73 16.53
CA GLU A 30 21.73 29.89 15.81
C GLU A 30 21.33 29.92 14.32
N TRP A 31 21.20 28.74 13.70
CA TRP A 31 20.77 28.64 12.31
C TRP A 31 19.28 28.96 12.16
N LEU A 32 18.44 28.47 13.08
CA LEU A 32 17.00 28.69 13.10
C LEU A 32 16.61 30.15 13.36
N ASP A 33 17.48 30.92 14.04
CA ASP A 33 17.27 32.36 14.25
C ASP A 33 17.39 33.18 12.95
N GLN A 34 18.09 32.64 11.95
CA GLN A 34 18.43 33.34 10.71
C GLN A 34 17.81 32.71 9.46
N ASN A 35 17.32 31.47 9.56
CA ASN A 35 16.88 30.68 8.42
C ASN A 35 15.58 29.94 8.74
N THR A 36 14.82 29.64 7.69
CA THR A 36 13.62 28.79 7.78
C THR A 36 13.99 27.37 7.36
N PRO A 37 13.74 26.34 8.19
CA PRO A 37 13.88 24.96 7.79
C PRO A 37 13.05 24.66 6.54
N LEU A 38 13.48 23.66 5.77
CA LEU A 38 12.61 23.08 4.75
C LEU A 38 11.32 22.56 5.43
N PRO A 39 10.16 22.68 4.78
CA PRO A 39 8.93 22.12 5.32
C PRO A 39 9.10 20.63 5.58
N ALA A 40 8.30 20.10 6.51
CA ALA A 40 8.24 18.66 6.70
C ALA A 40 7.96 18.03 5.35
N SER A 41 8.67 16.95 5.02
CA SER A 41 8.23 16.11 3.91
C SER A 41 6.75 15.83 4.15
N ALA A 42 5.91 16.00 3.12
CA ALA A 42 4.51 15.60 3.21
C ALA A 42 4.45 14.20 3.84
N PRO A 43 3.45 13.89 4.69
CA PRO A 43 3.30 12.58 5.30
C PRO A 43 3.34 11.54 4.19
N GLY A 44 4.49 10.90 4.11
CA GLY A 44 5.09 10.39 2.90
C GLY A 44 6.42 9.87 3.38
N LEU A 45 6.59 8.57 3.23
CA LEU A 45 7.48 7.78 4.05
C LEU A 45 8.89 8.35 4.06
N GLY A 46 9.56 8.29 5.21
CA GLY A 46 10.91 8.81 5.45
C GLY A 46 12.03 8.15 4.63
N PHE A 47 11.77 7.74 3.40
CA PHE A 47 12.72 7.36 2.37
C PHE A 47 12.72 8.38 1.22
N GLU A 48 13.82 8.46 0.51
CA GLU A 48 13.89 9.21 -0.75
C GLU A 48 13.10 8.47 -1.85
N LEU A 49 12.45 9.23 -2.74
CA LEU A 49 11.74 8.68 -3.89
C LEU A 49 12.69 7.92 -4.81
N HIS A 50 12.13 6.98 -5.56
CA HIS A 50 12.86 6.09 -6.49
C HIS A 50 14.03 5.30 -5.88
N THR A 51 14.08 5.14 -4.56
CA THR A 51 15.04 4.26 -3.89
C THR A 51 14.50 2.83 -3.76
N PRO A 52 15.37 1.83 -3.51
CA PRO A 52 14.93 0.48 -3.18
C PRO A 52 13.96 0.42 -1.99
N ALA A 53 14.09 1.33 -1.00
CA ALA A 53 13.18 1.40 0.14
C ALA A 53 11.78 1.86 -0.29
N HIS A 54 11.70 2.88 -1.15
CA HIS A 54 10.45 3.34 -1.74
C HIS A 54 9.72 2.23 -2.49
N TYR A 55 10.43 1.52 -3.38
CA TYR A 55 9.81 0.46 -4.18
C TYR A 55 9.39 -0.76 -3.35
N ARG A 56 10.13 -1.10 -2.28
CA ARG A 56 9.69 -2.13 -1.33
C ARG A 56 8.38 -1.74 -0.66
N TYR A 57 8.28 -0.50 -0.17
CA TYR A 57 7.05 0.00 0.42
C TYR A 57 5.87 -0.06 -0.56
N ILE A 58 6.06 0.44 -1.80
CA ILE A 58 5.01 0.39 -2.83
C ILE A 58 4.55 -1.06 -3.04
N ARG A 59 5.49 -2.00 -3.15
CA ARG A 59 5.18 -3.41 -3.31
C ARG A 59 4.39 -3.95 -2.11
N ASP A 60 4.79 -3.64 -0.89
CA ASP A 60 4.10 -4.10 0.32
C ASP A 60 2.66 -3.57 0.38
N GLN A 61 2.45 -2.30 0.01
CA GLN A 61 1.11 -1.72 -0.10
C GLN A 61 0.26 -2.40 -1.17
N ALA A 62 0.83 -2.68 -2.34
CA ALA A 62 0.12 -3.40 -3.40
C ALA A 62 -0.29 -4.81 -2.96
N PHE A 63 0.56 -5.54 -2.25
CA PHE A 63 0.22 -6.84 -1.69
C PHE A 63 -0.84 -6.75 -0.59
N ALA A 64 -0.78 -5.74 0.28
CA ALA A 64 -1.81 -5.50 1.29
C ALA A 64 -3.18 -5.20 0.65
N TRP A 65 -3.19 -4.40 -0.41
CA TRP A 65 -4.41 -4.10 -1.19
C TRP A 65 -4.98 -5.34 -1.87
N MET A 66 -4.16 -6.12 -2.57
CA MET A 66 -4.60 -7.37 -3.20
C MET A 66 -5.12 -8.39 -2.18
N ARG A 67 -4.50 -8.45 -0.99
CA ARG A 67 -4.98 -9.29 0.12
C ARG A 67 -6.34 -8.83 0.61
N ALA A 68 -6.56 -7.52 0.77
CA ALA A 68 -7.84 -6.99 1.23
C ALA A 68 -8.98 -7.37 0.29
N GLU A 69 -8.79 -7.29 -1.03
CA GLU A 69 -9.80 -7.72 -2.02
C GLU A 69 -10.13 -9.23 -1.90
N ALA A 70 -9.10 -10.08 -1.69
CA ALA A 70 -9.33 -11.50 -1.46
C ALA A 70 -10.11 -11.75 -0.15
N VAL A 71 -9.80 -11.01 0.92
CA VAL A 71 -10.51 -11.11 2.20
C VAL A 71 -11.95 -10.64 2.11
N GLU A 72 -12.23 -9.54 1.41
CA GLU A 72 -13.61 -9.09 1.16
C GLU A 72 -14.45 -10.10 0.39
N ARG A 73 -13.81 -11.00 -0.36
CA ARG A 73 -14.47 -12.10 -1.08
C ARG A 73 -14.61 -13.38 -0.26
N GLY A 74 -14.20 -13.35 1.01
CA GLY A 74 -14.34 -14.47 1.95
C GLY A 74 -13.17 -15.46 1.96
N TYR A 75 -12.01 -15.10 1.43
CA TYR A 75 -10.79 -15.91 1.50
C TYR A 75 -9.88 -15.45 2.64
N ASP A 76 -9.00 -16.33 3.15
CA ASP A 76 -8.02 -15.95 4.17
C ASP A 76 -6.94 -14.99 3.62
N GLY A 77 -6.75 -14.98 2.30
CA GLY A 77 -5.76 -14.18 1.60
C GLY A 77 -5.62 -14.57 0.14
N ILE A 78 -4.61 -14.00 -0.52
CA ILE A 78 -4.34 -14.19 -1.96
C ILE A 78 -4.14 -15.68 -2.29
N GLU A 79 -3.35 -16.38 -1.48
CA GLU A 79 -2.98 -17.78 -1.68
C GLU A 79 -4.20 -18.70 -1.53
N SER A 80 -5.06 -18.42 -0.55
CA SER A 80 -6.31 -19.17 -0.34
C SER A 80 -7.25 -19.03 -1.55
N CYS A 81 -7.42 -17.81 -2.07
CA CYS A 81 -8.18 -17.58 -3.30
C CYS A 81 -7.54 -18.29 -4.51
N ALA A 82 -6.25 -18.08 -4.74
CA ALA A 82 -5.53 -18.63 -5.89
C ALA A 82 -5.47 -20.17 -5.90
N SER A 83 -5.52 -20.82 -4.73
CA SER A 83 -5.49 -22.28 -4.62
C SER A 83 -6.59 -23.00 -5.41
N TYR A 84 -7.73 -22.33 -5.64
CA TYR A 84 -8.87 -22.87 -6.38
C TYR A 84 -8.75 -22.79 -7.91
N TYR A 85 -7.57 -22.45 -8.46
CA TYR A 85 -7.36 -22.23 -9.89
C TYR A 85 -7.84 -23.40 -10.80
N ASN A 86 -7.75 -24.64 -10.29
CA ASN A 86 -8.20 -25.85 -10.96
C ASN A 86 -9.40 -26.52 -10.26
N SER A 87 -10.13 -25.79 -9.43
CA SER A 87 -11.30 -26.31 -8.72
C SER A 87 -12.35 -26.87 -9.70
N SER A 88 -13.02 -27.95 -9.28
CA SER A 88 -14.19 -28.49 -10.00
C SER A 88 -15.41 -27.58 -9.87
N VAL A 89 -15.47 -26.74 -8.81
CA VAL A 89 -16.52 -25.75 -8.60
C VAL A 89 -16.26 -24.53 -9.49
N ALA A 90 -17.17 -24.28 -10.45
CA ALA A 90 -16.99 -23.28 -11.49
C ALA A 90 -16.74 -21.87 -10.94
N ARG A 91 -17.46 -21.45 -9.89
CA ARG A 91 -17.30 -20.13 -9.26
C ARG A 91 -15.91 -19.95 -8.66
N TYR A 92 -15.48 -20.87 -7.79
CA TYR A 92 -14.16 -20.78 -7.14
C TYR A 92 -13.02 -20.80 -8.16
N ARG A 93 -13.16 -21.60 -9.21
CA ARG A 93 -12.22 -21.59 -10.34
C ARG A 93 -12.16 -20.23 -11.04
N ALA A 94 -13.31 -19.59 -11.27
CA ALA A 94 -13.36 -18.28 -11.91
C ALA A 94 -12.74 -17.19 -11.02
N GLU A 95 -13.04 -17.18 -9.72
CA GLU A 95 -12.44 -16.24 -8.76
C GLU A 95 -10.93 -16.40 -8.68
N ALA A 96 -10.42 -17.63 -8.55
CA ALA A 96 -9.00 -17.90 -8.51
C ALA A 96 -8.27 -17.44 -9.79
N ARG A 97 -8.88 -17.64 -10.96
CA ARG A 97 -8.33 -17.18 -12.24
C ARG A 97 -8.30 -15.66 -12.33
N ALA A 98 -9.34 -14.98 -11.88
CA ALA A 98 -9.38 -13.52 -11.82
C ALA A 98 -8.31 -12.96 -10.85
N MET A 99 -8.19 -13.55 -9.66
CA MET A 99 -7.16 -13.19 -8.68
C MET A 99 -5.74 -13.35 -9.25
N VAL A 100 -5.45 -14.48 -9.89
CA VAL A 100 -4.12 -14.73 -10.49
C VAL A 100 -3.86 -13.75 -11.62
N ALA A 101 -4.80 -13.58 -12.55
CA ALA A 101 -4.64 -12.64 -13.67
C ALA A 101 -4.42 -11.20 -13.19
N TRP A 102 -5.18 -10.77 -12.18
CA TRP A 102 -5.05 -9.44 -11.59
C TRP A 102 -3.70 -9.25 -10.88
N ARG A 103 -3.32 -10.19 -10.01
CA ARG A 103 -2.04 -10.16 -9.29
C ARG A 103 -0.86 -10.11 -10.25
N ASP A 104 -0.90 -10.92 -11.30
CA ASP A 104 0.18 -10.98 -12.28
C ASP A 104 0.27 -9.66 -13.07
N SER A 105 -0.86 -9.05 -13.42
CA SER A 105 -0.89 -7.73 -14.07
C SER A 105 -0.38 -6.61 -13.15
N VAL A 106 -0.77 -6.62 -11.88
CA VAL A 106 -0.27 -5.66 -10.87
C VAL A 106 1.24 -5.78 -10.72
N ASN A 107 1.77 -7.00 -10.57
CA ASN A 107 3.21 -7.22 -10.46
C ASN A 107 3.98 -6.74 -11.70
N GLN A 108 3.46 -7.00 -12.90
CA GLN A 108 4.06 -6.49 -14.13
C GLN A 108 4.07 -4.95 -14.16
N SER A 109 2.98 -4.29 -13.75
CA SER A 109 2.94 -2.83 -13.66
C SER A 109 3.90 -2.28 -12.60
N LEU A 110 4.06 -2.96 -11.46
CA LEU A 110 5.04 -2.60 -10.44
C LEU A 110 6.48 -2.70 -10.97
N GLU A 111 6.80 -3.73 -11.75
CA GLU A 111 8.10 -3.86 -12.42
C GLU A 111 8.34 -2.69 -13.38
N GLN A 112 7.33 -2.29 -14.16
CA GLN A 112 7.44 -1.13 -15.06
C GLN A 112 7.64 0.19 -14.30
N LEU A 113 7.00 0.37 -13.14
CA LEU A 113 7.21 1.54 -12.30
C LEU A 113 8.65 1.68 -11.80
N VAL A 114 9.36 0.56 -11.58
CA VAL A 114 10.79 0.60 -11.22
C VAL A 114 11.66 0.95 -12.42
N LEU A 115 11.33 0.43 -13.61
CA LEU A 115 12.10 0.63 -14.84
C LEU A 115 11.93 2.04 -15.43
N ALA A 116 10.72 2.59 -15.36
CA ALA A 116 10.36 3.88 -15.91
C ALA A 116 9.42 4.62 -14.93
N PRO A 117 9.94 5.09 -13.79
CA PRO A 117 9.14 5.81 -12.82
C PRO A 117 8.60 7.11 -13.43
N PRO A 118 7.28 7.34 -13.39
CA PRO A 118 6.69 8.60 -13.83
C PRO A 118 6.95 9.72 -12.82
N ASP A 119 7.04 10.95 -13.31
CA ASP A 119 7.26 12.13 -12.49
C ASP A 119 6.08 12.40 -11.55
N GLY A 120 6.38 12.85 -10.32
CA GLY A 120 5.37 13.33 -9.38
C GLY A 120 4.55 12.23 -8.67
N ILE A 121 5.00 10.98 -8.69
CA ILE A 121 4.47 9.95 -7.79
C ILE A 121 5.22 9.99 -6.46
N GLU A 122 4.48 10.37 -5.43
CA GLU A 122 4.97 10.51 -4.06
C GLU A 122 4.20 9.63 -3.07
N THR A 123 2.94 9.27 -3.38
CA THR A 123 2.07 8.53 -2.46
C THR A 123 1.62 7.18 -3.00
N TRP A 124 1.23 6.29 -2.09
CA TRP A 124 0.63 5.01 -2.46
C TRP A 124 -0.65 5.20 -3.27
N GLU A 125 -1.50 6.17 -2.93
CA GLU A 125 -2.77 6.43 -3.62
C GLU A 125 -2.54 6.82 -5.08
N GLN A 126 -1.49 7.62 -5.34
CA GLN A 126 -1.08 7.97 -6.71
C GLN A 126 -0.59 6.74 -7.48
N VAL A 127 0.22 5.88 -6.85
CA VAL A 127 0.65 4.62 -7.46
C VAL A 127 -0.55 3.72 -7.75
N ARG A 128 -1.42 3.51 -6.75
CA ARG A 128 -2.58 2.62 -6.84
C ARG A 128 -3.49 3.01 -7.99
N ALA A 129 -3.68 4.31 -8.24
CA ALA A 129 -4.49 4.79 -9.35
C ALA A 129 -3.94 4.39 -10.74
N LEU A 130 -2.64 4.09 -10.85
CA LEU A 130 -2.00 3.66 -12.09
C LEU A 130 -1.92 2.13 -12.24
N LEU A 131 -2.13 1.40 -11.16
CA LEU A 131 -2.12 -0.07 -11.20
C LEU A 131 -3.41 -0.60 -11.86
N PRO A 132 -3.37 -1.81 -12.46
CA PRO A 132 -4.58 -2.48 -12.93
C PRO A 132 -5.59 -2.61 -11.80
N GLN A 133 -6.80 -2.06 -12.01
CA GLN A 133 -7.87 -2.12 -11.02
C GLN A 133 -8.55 -3.50 -11.05
N PRO A 134 -8.99 -4.06 -9.91
CA PRO A 134 -9.58 -5.39 -9.85
C PRO A 134 -10.83 -5.50 -10.73
N GLU A 135 -11.62 -4.43 -10.87
CA GLU A 135 -12.85 -4.39 -11.67
C GLU A 135 -12.61 -4.60 -13.17
N ALA A 136 -11.38 -4.46 -13.65
CA ALA A 136 -11.01 -4.74 -15.03
C ALA A 136 -10.90 -6.25 -15.35
N PHE A 137 -10.97 -7.11 -14.33
CA PHE A 137 -10.80 -8.56 -14.46
C PHE A 137 -12.15 -9.28 -14.32
N ALA A 138 -12.21 -10.49 -14.88
CA ALA A 138 -13.44 -11.30 -14.95
C ALA A 138 -13.81 -11.97 -13.61
N TRP A 139 -13.94 -11.16 -12.56
CA TRP A 139 -14.44 -11.62 -11.27
C TRP A 139 -15.92 -11.99 -11.37
N PRO A 140 -16.34 -13.17 -10.88
CA PRO A 140 -17.74 -13.41 -10.66
C PRO A 140 -18.29 -12.53 -9.53
N GLU A 141 -19.62 -12.46 -9.47
CA GLU A 141 -20.35 -11.75 -8.42
C GLU A 141 -19.97 -12.26 -7.03
N LYS A 142 -19.78 -11.32 -6.08
CA LYS A 142 -19.40 -11.64 -4.71
C LYS A 142 -20.48 -12.52 -4.08
N ALA A 143 -20.07 -13.66 -3.54
CA ALA A 143 -20.97 -14.58 -2.88
C ALA A 143 -21.30 -14.07 -1.46
N GLY A 144 -22.47 -13.49 -1.26
CA GLY A 144 -22.99 -13.22 0.08
C GLY A 144 -23.55 -14.50 0.70
N LEU A 145 -23.06 -14.91 1.87
CA LEU A 145 -23.81 -15.80 2.74
C LEU A 145 -24.82 -14.95 3.52
N PRO A 146 -26.12 -15.30 3.52
CA PRO A 146 -27.10 -14.60 4.36
C PRO A 146 -26.89 -15.01 5.82
N LEU A 147 -25.97 -14.33 6.50
CA LEU A 147 -25.65 -14.61 7.92
C LEU A 147 -26.71 -14.05 8.88
N ASP A 148 -27.56 -13.12 8.42
CA ASP A 148 -28.54 -12.42 9.25
C ASP A 148 -29.98 -13.01 9.21
N GLY A 149 -30.18 -14.20 8.64
CA GLY A 149 -31.51 -14.72 8.31
C GLY A 149 -31.97 -16.03 8.97
N LEU A 150 -31.10 -16.75 9.67
CA LEU A 150 -31.45 -18.03 10.27
C LEU A 150 -31.92 -17.85 11.72
N ALA A 151 -33.12 -17.28 11.89
CA ALA A 151 -33.86 -17.50 13.12
C ALA A 151 -34.06 -19.02 13.32
N PRO A 152 -33.81 -19.58 14.53
CA PRO A 152 -33.99 -21.00 14.76
C PRO A 152 -35.46 -21.38 14.48
N GLN A 153 -35.67 -22.28 13.53
CA GLN A 153 -36.99 -22.86 13.29
C GLN A 153 -37.37 -23.68 14.53
N PRO A 154 -38.55 -23.47 15.13
CA PRO A 154 -38.98 -24.29 16.25
C PRO A 154 -39.12 -25.74 15.77
N VAL A 155 -38.41 -26.63 16.46
CA VAL A 155 -38.51 -28.06 16.23
C VAL A 155 -39.88 -28.51 16.74
N THR A 156 -40.79 -28.88 15.82
CA THR A 156 -42.03 -29.61 16.14
C THR A 156 -41.79 -31.10 16.20
#